data_AF-A0A060Z7S8-F1
#
_entry.id   AF-A0A060Z7S8-F1
#
_cell.length_a   1.000
_cell.length_b   1.000
_cell.length_c   1.000
_cell.angle_alpha   90.00
_cell.angle_beta   90.00
_cell.angle_gamma   90.00
#
_symmetry.space_group_name_H-M   'P 1'
#
loop_
_entity.id
_entity.type
_entity.pdbx_description
1 polymer ?
#
loop_
_entity_poly.entity_id
_entity_poly.type
_entity_poly.pdbx_seq_one_letter_code
_entity_poly.pdbx_strand_id
1 'polypeptide(L)'
;CCVCYCRYDCEEIWREFEEAVMRKSRCNVKVKDYKRMFHATPQTLTCGKLLFWSKTRELIHSYAAATRRFWTLEDTLVGYMFNDLIWCGQEEKDRGRIHHDLREQERERERERERE
;
A
#
# COMPACT_ATOMS: atom_id res chain seq x y z
N CYS A 1 8.98 28.69 -0.52
CA CYS A 1 8.05 28.33 0.57
C CYS A 1 6.65 28.14 0.01
N CYS A 2 6.20 26.90 -0.10
CA CYS A 2 4.78 26.57 -0.03
C CYS A 2 4.68 25.35 0.89
N VAL A 3 4.25 25.57 2.12
CA VAL A 3 3.65 24.49 2.90
C VAL A 3 2.30 24.26 2.26
N CYS A 4 2.23 23.37 1.28
CA CYS A 4 0.95 22.90 0.78
C CYS A 4 0.41 21.99 1.90
N TYR A 5 -0.68 22.40 2.54
CA TYR A 5 -1.47 21.47 3.33
C TYR A 5 -2.18 20.56 2.31
N CYS A 6 -1.44 19.62 1.73
CA CYS A 6 -1.97 18.63 0.83
C CYS A 6 -2.95 17.79 1.64
N ARG A 7 -4.24 18.11 1.54
CA ARG A 7 -5.27 17.16 1.93
C ARG A 7 -5.15 16.02 0.94
N TYR A 8 -4.63 14.91 1.43
CA TYR A 8 -4.59 13.67 0.67
C TYR A 8 -6.00 13.08 0.66
N ASP A 9 -6.52 12.83 -0.53
CA ASP A 9 -7.71 12.00 -0.68
C ASP A 9 -7.27 10.53 -0.60
N CYS A 10 -7.40 9.96 0.60
CA CYS A 10 -7.00 8.58 0.86
C CYS A 10 -7.80 7.58 0.02
N GLU A 11 -9.06 7.88 -0.31
CA GLU A 11 -9.89 7.03 -1.16
C GLU A 11 -9.40 7.05 -2.60
N GLU A 12 -9.04 8.22 -3.12
CA GLU A 12 -8.41 8.36 -4.44
C GLU A 12 -7.08 7.60 -4.50
N ILE A 13 -6.20 7.79 -3.52
CA ILE A 13 -4.89 7.11 -3.49
C ILE A 13 -5.08 5.59 -3.50
N TRP A 14 -6.01 5.07 -2.68
CA TRP A 14 -6.31 3.65 -2.61
C TRP A 14 -6.87 3.13 -3.93
N ARG A 15 -7.82 3.86 -4.54
CA ARG A 15 -8.41 3.51 -5.84
C ARG A 15 -7.37 3.45 -6.95
N GLU A 16 -6.45 4.42 -7.01
CA GLU A 16 -5.36 4.42 -8.00
C GLU A 16 -4.38 3.27 -7.78
N PHE A 17 -4.12 2.88 -6.53
CA PHE A 17 -3.33 1.69 -6.20
C PHE A 17 -4.01 0.39 -6.66
N GLU A 18 -5.31 0.21 -6.36
CA GLU A 18 -6.07 -0.97 -6.77
C GLU A 18 -6.08 -1.13 -8.30
N GLU A 19 -6.27 -0.03 -9.03
CA GLU A 19 -6.23 -0.03 -10.49
C GLU A 19 -4.83 -0.41 -11.02
N ALA A 20 -3.77 0.06 -10.38
CA ALA A 20 -2.40 -0.24 -10.78
C ALA A 20 -2.02 -1.71 -10.57
N VAL A 21 -2.49 -2.33 -9.47
CA VAL A 21 -2.02 -3.65 -9.04
C VAL A 21 -3.12 -4.71 -9.04
N MET A 22 -4.24 -4.48 -8.36
CA MET A 22 -5.28 -5.48 -8.14
C MET A 22 -5.98 -5.90 -9.44
N ARG A 23 -6.06 -4.98 -10.41
CA ARG A 23 -6.63 -5.22 -11.74
C ARG A 23 -5.73 -5.89 -12.76
N LYS A 24 -4.49 -6.22 -12.36
CA LYS A 24 -3.51 -6.86 -13.24
C LYS A 24 -3.21 -8.28 -12.79
N SER A 25 -2.72 -9.10 -13.72
CA SER A 25 -2.13 -10.38 -13.36
C SER A 25 -0.85 -10.16 -12.54
N ARG A 26 -0.58 -11.10 -11.61
CA ARG A 26 0.50 -11.03 -10.60
C ARG A 26 1.84 -10.54 -11.14
N CYS A 27 2.22 -10.96 -12.36
CA CYS A 27 3.53 -10.69 -12.95
C CYS A 27 3.56 -9.55 -13.98
N ASN A 28 2.43 -8.88 -14.24
CA ASN A 28 2.32 -7.87 -15.31
C ASN A 28 2.23 -6.42 -14.79
N VAL A 29 2.56 -6.19 -13.53
CA VAL A 29 2.64 -4.85 -12.93
C VAL A 29 3.98 -4.21 -13.32
N LYS A 30 3.93 -2.97 -13.83
CA LYS A 30 5.09 -2.19 -14.27
C LYS A 30 5.19 -0.91 -13.45
N VAL A 31 6.39 -0.35 -13.32
CA VAL A 31 6.63 0.93 -12.60
C VAL A 31 5.69 2.04 -13.08
N LYS A 32 5.45 2.14 -14.40
CA LYS A 32 4.56 3.14 -15.00
C LYS A 32 3.10 3.05 -14.53
N ASP A 33 2.67 1.90 -14.01
CA ASP A 33 1.29 1.69 -13.58
C ASP A 33 0.99 2.44 -12.28
N TYR A 34 2.00 2.63 -11.42
CA TYR A 34 1.88 3.42 -10.17
C TYR A 34 1.87 4.93 -10.40
N LYS A 35 2.01 5.41 -11.64
CA LYS A 35 2.17 6.84 -11.94
C LYS A 35 1.02 7.69 -11.40
N ARG A 36 -0.22 7.22 -11.54
CA ARG A 36 -1.41 7.94 -11.07
C ARG A 36 -1.46 8.02 -9.54
N MET A 37 -1.18 6.91 -8.86
CA MET A 37 -1.04 6.88 -7.40
C MET A 37 0.01 7.89 -6.92
N PHE A 38 1.21 7.92 -7.53
CA PHE A 38 2.25 8.88 -7.15
C PHE A 38 1.87 10.34 -7.44
N HIS A 39 1.05 10.60 -8.46
CA HIS A 39 0.51 11.93 -8.72
C HIS A 39 -0.50 12.38 -7.66
N ALA A 40 -1.27 11.44 -7.08
CA ALA A 40 -2.20 11.68 -5.98
C ALA A 40 -1.50 11.85 -4.62
N THR A 41 -0.22 11.45 -4.51
CA THR A 41 0.58 11.56 -3.29
C THR A 41 1.79 12.53 -3.45
N PRO A 42 1.60 13.80 -3.81
CA PRO A 42 2.72 14.73 -3.89
C PRO A 42 3.29 14.95 -2.49
N GLN A 43 4.57 14.63 -2.31
CA GLN A 43 5.27 14.84 -1.04
C GLN A 43 6.57 15.62 -1.26
N THR A 44 6.74 16.69 -0.50
CA THR A 44 7.99 17.47 -0.52
C THR A 44 8.93 16.91 0.53
N LEU A 45 10.05 16.35 0.09
CA LEU A 45 11.10 15.86 0.97
C LEU A 45 12.16 16.94 1.17
N THR A 46 12.61 17.10 2.41
CA THR A 46 13.71 18.01 2.74
C THR A 46 15.06 17.43 2.32
N CYS A 47 15.82 18.18 1.52
CA CYS A 47 17.18 17.80 1.12
C CYS A 47 18.08 17.53 2.33
N GLY A 48 18.98 16.55 2.20
CA GLY A 48 19.98 16.22 3.23
C GLY A 48 19.42 15.53 4.47
N LYS A 49 18.11 15.24 4.53
CA LYS A 49 17.47 14.54 5.66
C LYS A 49 17.05 13.11 5.35
N LEU A 50 17.37 12.59 4.17
CA LEU A 50 16.99 11.23 3.76
C LEU A 50 18.08 10.22 4.13
N LEU A 51 17.67 9.12 4.76
CA LEU A 51 18.53 7.98 5.04
C LEU A 51 18.12 6.80 4.16
N PHE A 52 19.10 6.28 3.43
CA PHE A 52 18.96 5.06 2.65
C PHE A 52 19.54 3.89 3.41
N TRP A 53 18.96 2.72 3.22
CA TRP A 53 19.41 1.51 3.87
C TRP A 53 19.34 0.32 2.91
N SER A 54 20.23 -0.65 3.12
CA SER A 54 20.23 -1.93 2.42
C SER A 54 20.79 -2.97 3.36
N LYS A 55 19.96 -3.97 3.72
CA LYS A 55 20.26 -4.97 4.75
C LYS A 55 20.55 -4.38 6.16
N THR A 56 20.26 -3.10 6.37
CA THR A 56 20.54 -2.35 7.61
C THR A 56 19.31 -1.63 8.16
N ARG A 57 18.10 -2.11 7.82
CA ARG A 57 16.81 -1.49 8.19
C ARG A 57 16.73 -1.14 9.67
N GLU A 58 16.91 -2.14 10.53
CA GLU A 58 16.77 -2.00 11.99
C GLU A 58 17.69 -0.93 12.56
N LEU A 59 18.95 -0.90 12.10
CA LEU A 59 19.94 0.09 12.53
C LEU A 59 19.52 1.51 12.11
N ILE A 60 19.14 1.69 10.85
CA ILE A 60 18.82 3.00 10.30
C ILE A 60 17.50 3.53 10.86
N HIS A 61 16.50 2.67 11.05
CA HIS A 61 15.23 3.02 11.71
C HIS A 61 15.46 3.42 13.17
N SER A 62 16.28 2.67 13.91
CA SER A 62 16.66 3.03 15.29
C SER A 62 17.38 4.38 15.36
N TYR A 63 18.28 4.66 14.41
CA TYR A 63 18.98 5.93 14.31
C TYR A 63 18.05 7.11 13.95
N ALA A 64 17.14 6.91 13.01
CA ALA A 64 16.13 7.91 12.63
C ALA A 64 15.22 8.24 13.83
N ALA A 65 14.74 7.23 14.55
CA ALA A 65 13.89 7.38 15.73
C ALA A 65 14.61 8.11 16.89
N ALA A 66 15.90 7.80 17.12
CA ALA A 66 16.70 8.42 18.17
C ALA A 66 17.02 9.90 17.86
N THR A 67 17.37 10.21 16.61
CA THR A 67 17.76 11.57 16.23
C THR A 67 16.58 12.49 15.90
N ARG A 68 15.46 11.93 15.42
CA ARG A 68 14.25 12.63 14.94
C ARG A 68 14.53 13.72 13.90
N ARG A 69 15.66 13.64 13.21
CA ARG A 69 16.12 14.62 12.22
C ARG A 69 16.14 14.09 10.81
N PHE A 70 16.06 12.78 10.66
CA PHE A 70 16.17 12.08 9.40
C PHE A 70 14.92 11.25 9.14
N TRP A 71 14.70 10.96 7.87
CA TRP A 71 13.55 10.23 7.36
C TRP A 71 14.05 9.12 6.43
N THR A 72 13.51 7.92 6.56
CA THR A 72 13.73 6.84 5.59
C THR A 72 12.64 6.87 4.51
N LEU A 73 12.71 5.93 3.56
CA LEU A 73 11.62 5.75 2.60
C LEU A 73 10.31 5.41 3.31
N GLU A 74 10.37 4.59 4.37
CA GLU A 74 9.21 4.13 5.13
C GLU A 74 8.51 5.25 5.92
N ASP A 75 9.16 6.40 6.10
CA ASP A 75 8.54 7.57 6.71
C ASP A 75 7.83 8.51 5.69
N THR A 76 7.95 8.23 4.40
CA THR A 76 7.16 8.90 3.36
C THR A 76 5.71 8.41 3.40
N LEU A 77 4.73 9.17 2.86
CA LEU A 77 3.33 8.73 2.89
C LEU A 77 3.14 7.36 2.22
N VAL A 78 3.67 7.20 1.01
CA VAL A 78 3.58 5.95 0.26
C VAL A 78 4.40 4.86 0.94
N GLY A 79 5.61 5.17 1.41
CA GLY A 79 6.44 4.19 2.10
C GLY A 79 5.80 3.66 3.38
N TYR A 80 5.16 4.53 4.16
CA TYR A 80 4.45 4.16 5.38
C TYR A 80 3.24 3.26 5.07
N MET A 81 2.42 3.63 4.08
CA MET A 81 1.24 2.87 3.68
C MET A 81 1.56 1.43 3.28
N PHE A 82 2.74 1.21 2.71
CA PHE A 82 3.14 -0.08 2.15
C PHE A 82 4.27 -0.77 2.93
N ASN A 83 4.68 -0.21 4.07
CA ASN A 83 5.74 -0.79 4.87
C ASN A 83 5.29 -2.15 5.43
N ASP A 84 6.15 -3.16 5.28
CA ASP A 84 5.92 -4.53 5.74
C ASP A 84 4.65 -5.23 5.17
N LEU A 85 4.05 -4.70 4.10
CA LEU A 85 2.93 -5.32 3.39
C LEU A 85 3.40 -6.14 2.18
N ILE A 86 2.65 -7.21 1.86
CA ILE A 86 2.82 -8.00 0.65
C ILE A 86 1.49 -7.99 -0.11
N TRP A 87 1.52 -7.60 -1.39
CA TRP A 87 0.33 -7.55 -2.24
C TRP A 87 0.64 -8.04 -3.65
N CYS A 88 -0.38 -8.59 -4.30
CA CYS A 88 -0.34 -8.94 -5.71
C CYS A 88 -1.75 -8.88 -6.30
N GLY A 89 -1.85 -8.58 -7.59
CA GLY A 89 -3.12 -8.68 -8.29
C GLY A 89 -3.59 -10.12 -8.46
N GLN A 90 -4.85 -10.29 -8.81
CA GLN A 90 -5.44 -11.61 -9.07
C GLN A 90 -5.76 -11.75 -10.55
N GLU A 91 -5.56 -12.96 -11.07
CA GLU A 91 -6.11 -13.29 -12.38
C GLU A 91 -7.63 -13.33 -12.29
N GLU A 92 -8.32 -12.98 -13.38
CA GLU A 92 -9.78 -13.03 -13.47
C GLU A 92 -10.35 -14.40 -13.04
N LYS A 93 -9.65 -15.49 -13.39
CA LYS A 93 -10.02 -16.86 -12.99
C LYS A 93 -9.98 -17.08 -11.48
N ASP A 94 -9.02 -16.45 -10.79
CA ASP A 94 -8.86 -16.58 -9.34
C ASP A 94 -9.88 -15.71 -8.58
N ARG A 95 -10.25 -14.54 -9.12
CA ARG A 95 -11.33 -13.71 -8.54
C ARG A 95 -12.68 -14.43 -8.54
N GLY A 96 -12.99 -15.14 -9.63
CA GLY A 96 -14.21 -15.95 -9.73
C GLY A 96 -14.28 -17.05 -8.66
N ARG A 97 -13.14 -17.66 -8.32
CA ARG A 97 -13.04 -18.67 -7.26
C ARG A 97 -13.26 -18.05 -5.87
N ILE A 98 -12.62 -16.92 -5.55
CA ILE A 98 -12.78 -16.28 -4.23
C ILE A 98 -14.22 -15.82 -3.99
N HIS A 99 -14.88 -15.27 -5.02
CA HIS A 99 -16.29 -14.90 -4.88
C HIS A 99 -17.20 -16.13 -4.68
N HIS A 100 -16.84 -17.29 -5.25
CA HIS A 100 -17.54 -18.53 -4.96
C HIS A 100 -17.33 -18.96 -3.50
N ASP A 101 -16.08 -18.98 -3.04
CA ASP A 101 -15.71 -19.38 -1.68
C ASP A 101 -16.35 -18.49 -0.60
N LEU A 102 -16.38 -17.17 -0.81
CA LEU A 102 -17.06 -16.23 0.10
C LEU A 102 -18.57 -16.50 0.18
N ARG A 103 -19.22 -16.78 -0.96
CA ARG A 103 -20.65 -17.14 -0.98
C ARG A 103 -20.93 -18.47 -0.29
N GLU A 104 -20.02 -19.44 -0.40
CA GLU A 104 -20.17 -20.70 0.33
C GLU A 104 -19.99 -20.51 1.84
N GLN A 105 -19.00 -19.72 2.26
CA GLN A 105 -18.81 -19.39 3.68
C GLN A 105 -20.00 -18.64 4.29
N GLU A 106 -20.61 -17.70 3.55
CA GLU A 106 -21.82 -17.01 4.00
C GLU A 106 -22.99 -17.99 4.16
N ARG A 107 -23.18 -18.90 3.20
CA ARG A 107 -24.23 -19.94 3.27
C ARG A 107 -24.01 -20.91 4.44
N GLU A 108 -22.77 -21.29 4.72
CA GLU A 108 -22.46 -22.13 5.87
C GLU A 108 -22.72 -21.40 7.19
N ARG A 109 -22.31 -20.14 7.32
CA ARG A 109 -22.59 -19.32 8.49
C ARG A 109 -24.09 -19.12 8.73
N GLU A 110 -24.87 -18.95 7.66
CA GLU A 110 -26.33 -18.83 7.77
C GLU A 110 -26.97 -20.14 8.24
N ARG A 111 -26.52 -21.29 7.72
CA ARG A 111 -26.95 -22.62 8.18
C ARG A 111 -26.58 -22.91 9.64
N GLU A 112 -25.44 -22.42 10.11
CA GLU A 112 -25.05 -22.55 11.52
C GLU A 112 -25.95 -21.71 12.42
N ARG A 113 -26.27 -20.47 12.02
CA ARG A 113 -27.21 -19.60 12.74
C ARG A 113 -28.63 -20.16 12.81
N GLU A 114 -29.08 -20.88 11.80
CA GLU A 114 -30.39 -21.55 11.81
C GLU A 114 -30.44 -22.80 12.70
N ARG A 115 -29.28 -23.31 13.13
CA ARG A 115 -29.16 -24.50 14.01
C ARG A 115 -28.99 -24.14 15.49
N GLU A 116 -28.75 -22.87 15.81
CA GLU A 116 -28.72 -22.31 17.17
C GLU A 116 -30.10 -21.81 17.62
#